data_AF-A0A0P8XZC2-F1
#
_entry.id   AF-A0A0P8XZC2-F1
#
_cell.length_a   1.000
_cell.length_b   1.000
_cell.length_c   1.000
_cell.angle_alpha   90.00
_cell.angle_beta   90.00
_cell.angle_gamma   90.00
#
_symmetry.space_group_name_H-M   'P 1'
#
loop_
_entity.id
_entity.type
_entity.pdbx_description
1 polymer ?
#
loop_
_entity_poly.entity_id
_entity_poly.type
_entity_poly.pdbx_seq_one_letter_code
_entity_poly.pdbx_strand_id
1 'polypeptide(L)'
;MFLKVVILDSDVFTTFEELRALESVSVKHINLLKKINSTYYKRPGNSANNTEFDKYFKMVLNALNLTSHDVDRIIDAYVDFKIYNKFRLDLEKMVEDRLKVVNRTLKIQIMLPECRAFYTKMQWQLMKSFIQSNVMKMEAIYTINENCEELENITLPTEAPKITKPIKKSEVFATELRNVLFKYNLRPWGKKQYPEFDEQIWKVFMATLKGNEGQKRLALNKFLKYDEDREKFDKALSVKIGKIKRKLNTGVNTACREEYIEFIKNLTQAMFQTLSEKNRFLAKNVSRKC
;
A
#
# COMPACT_ATOMS: atom_id res chain seq x y z
N MET A 1 -23.32 53.34 -39.31
CA MET A 1 -23.19 54.37 -38.26
C MET A 1 -23.88 53.87 -37.00
N PHE A 2 -23.29 54.17 -35.85
CA PHE A 2 -23.58 53.73 -34.48
C PHE A 2 -23.01 52.38 -34.02
N LEU A 3 -21.80 52.52 -33.44
CA LEU A 3 -21.17 51.72 -32.39
C LEU A 3 -22.17 51.17 -31.35
N LYS A 4 -21.80 50.08 -30.66
CA LYS A 4 -21.54 50.19 -29.20
C LYS A 4 -20.76 49.00 -28.60
N VAL A 5 -19.58 49.38 -28.12
CA VAL A 5 -18.98 49.04 -26.83
C VAL A 5 -18.61 47.57 -26.64
N VAL A 6 -17.37 47.30 -27.02
CA VAL A 6 -16.52 46.28 -26.41
C VAL A 6 -16.26 46.71 -24.95
N ILE A 7 -16.90 46.02 -24.01
CA ILE A 7 -16.43 45.97 -22.62
C ILE A 7 -15.44 44.80 -22.58
N LEU A 8 -14.15 45.10 -22.55
CA LEU A 8 -13.12 44.12 -22.19
C LEU A 8 -13.14 44.02 -20.66
N ASP A 9 -14.01 43.19 -20.12
CA ASP A 9 -13.85 42.70 -18.75
C ASP A 9 -12.62 41.77 -18.76
N SER A 10 -11.61 42.13 -17.96
CA SER A 10 -10.38 41.35 -17.77
C SER A 10 -10.63 39.91 -17.31
N ASP A 11 -11.81 39.63 -16.77
CA ASP A 11 -12.24 38.31 -16.27
C ASP A 11 -12.69 37.35 -17.39
N VAL A 12 -13.14 37.85 -18.55
CA VAL A 12 -13.59 37.00 -19.67
C VAL A 12 -12.39 36.47 -20.47
N PHE A 13 -11.30 37.24 -20.56
CA PHE A 13 -10.08 36.80 -21.24
C PHE A 13 -9.32 35.72 -20.46
N THR A 14 -9.33 35.78 -19.12
CA THR A 14 -8.71 34.78 -18.23
C THR A 14 -9.37 33.42 -18.38
N THR A 15 -10.71 33.37 -18.43
CA THR A 15 -11.45 32.11 -18.56
C THR A 15 -11.22 31.39 -19.90
N PHE A 16 -11.01 32.11 -21.00
CA PHE A 16 -10.78 31.50 -22.31
C PHE A 16 -9.36 30.90 -22.46
N GLU A 17 -8.35 31.53 -21.86
CA GLU A 17 -7.00 30.96 -21.80
C GLU A 17 -6.92 29.75 -20.86
N GLU A 18 -7.60 29.81 -19.72
CA GLU A 18 -7.71 28.68 -18.79
C GLU A 18 -8.41 27.46 -19.42
N LEU A 19 -9.50 27.68 -20.16
CA LEU A 19 -10.19 26.62 -20.90
C LEU A 19 -9.29 25.97 -21.96
N ARG A 20 -8.53 26.78 -22.72
CA ARG A 20 -7.55 26.27 -23.70
C ARG A 20 -6.41 25.49 -23.03
N ALA A 21 -5.94 25.95 -21.87
CA ALA A 21 -4.93 25.24 -21.10
C ALA A 21 -5.44 23.88 -20.60
N LEU A 22 -6.67 23.83 -20.07
CA LEU A 22 -7.32 22.62 -19.61
C LEU A 22 -7.50 21.60 -20.76
N GLU A 23 -7.93 22.09 -21.93
CA GLU A 23 -8.08 21.29 -23.14
C GLU A 23 -6.73 20.70 -23.60
N SER A 24 -5.67 21.51 -23.62
CA SER A 24 -4.32 21.05 -23.95
C SER A 24 -3.81 19.95 -23.01
N VAL A 25 -4.03 20.11 -21.69
CA VAL A 25 -3.66 19.10 -20.69
C VAL A 25 -4.47 17.82 -20.85
N SER A 26 -5.78 17.94 -21.10
CA SER A 26 -6.66 16.80 -21.35
C SER A 26 -6.23 16.01 -22.58
N VAL A 27 -6.01 16.69 -23.72
CA VAL A 27 -5.55 16.07 -24.97
C VAL A 27 -4.22 15.33 -24.77
N LYS A 28 -3.27 15.93 -24.04
CA LYS A 28 -1.99 15.29 -23.71
C LYS A 28 -2.20 13.98 -22.95
N HIS A 29 -3.02 13.97 -21.90
CA HIS A 29 -3.24 12.78 -21.08
C HIS A 29 -4.09 11.72 -21.78
N ILE A 30 -5.09 12.10 -22.58
CA ILE A 30 -5.83 11.19 -23.45
C ILE A 30 -4.87 10.48 -24.41
N ASN A 31 -3.91 11.19 -25.02
CA ASN A 31 -2.92 10.56 -25.88
C ASN A 31 -2.01 9.57 -25.13
N LEU A 32 -1.70 9.83 -23.86
CA LEU A 32 -0.97 8.88 -23.02
C LEU A 32 -1.81 7.65 -22.67
N LEU A 33 -3.10 7.82 -22.38
CA LEU A 33 -4.05 6.72 -22.16
C LEU A 33 -4.24 5.88 -23.44
N LYS A 34 -4.28 6.50 -24.63
CA LYS A 34 -4.32 5.79 -25.92
C LYS A 34 -3.09 4.91 -26.10
N LYS A 35 -1.89 5.39 -25.72
CA LYS A 35 -0.66 4.58 -25.73
C LYS A 35 -0.80 3.37 -24.79
N ILE A 36 -1.27 3.57 -23.56
CA ILE A 36 -1.53 2.47 -22.61
C ILE A 36 -2.51 1.46 -23.22
N ASN A 37 -3.65 1.93 -23.77
CA ASN A 37 -4.61 1.05 -24.42
C ASN A 37 -3.96 0.24 -25.54
N SER A 38 -3.21 0.89 -26.45
CA SER A 38 -2.53 0.18 -27.55
C SER A 38 -1.53 -0.88 -27.06
N THR A 39 -0.81 -0.62 -25.97
CA THR A 39 0.19 -1.55 -25.41
C THR A 39 -0.48 -2.76 -24.76
N TYR A 40 -1.62 -2.57 -24.10
CA TYR A 40 -2.25 -3.58 -23.25
C TYR A 40 -3.59 -4.12 -23.75
N TYR A 41 -4.06 -3.64 -24.91
CA TYR A 41 -5.31 -4.09 -25.56
C TYR A 41 -5.29 -5.60 -25.78
N LYS A 42 -4.18 -6.12 -26.33
CA LYS A 42 -3.87 -7.55 -26.35
C LYS A 42 -3.09 -7.87 -25.08
N ARG A 43 -3.82 -8.20 -24.03
CA ARG A 43 -3.29 -8.47 -22.69
C ARG A 43 -2.04 -9.36 -22.73
N PRO A 44 -0.93 -9.00 -22.06
CA PRO A 44 0.17 -9.92 -21.87
C PRO A 44 -0.28 -11.13 -21.03
N GLY A 45 0.26 -12.32 -21.29
CA GLY A 45 -0.17 -13.59 -20.68
C GLY A 45 -0.21 -13.56 -19.15
N ASN A 46 0.76 -12.90 -18.50
CA ASN A 46 0.82 -12.76 -17.04
C ASN A 46 -0.27 -11.84 -16.45
N SER A 47 -0.99 -11.09 -17.28
CA SER A 47 -2.14 -10.27 -16.87
C SER A 47 -3.49 -10.90 -17.23
N ALA A 48 -3.49 -12.05 -17.91
CA ALA A 48 -4.71 -12.78 -18.19
C ALA A 48 -5.34 -13.24 -16.86
N ASN A 49 -6.64 -12.95 -16.69
CA ASN A 49 -7.41 -13.27 -15.48
C ASN A 49 -6.97 -12.55 -14.18
N ASN A 50 -6.20 -11.46 -14.29
CA ASN A 50 -5.84 -10.63 -13.14
C ASN A 50 -6.91 -9.55 -12.89
N THR A 51 -7.73 -9.75 -11.85
CA THR A 51 -8.82 -8.81 -11.51
C THR A 51 -8.34 -7.42 -11.07
N GLU A 52 -7.14 -7.32 -10.48
CA GLU A 52 -6.53 -6.03 -10.14
C GLU A 52 -6.12 -5.28 -11.42
N PHE A 53 -5.55 -6.00 -12.39
CA PHE A 53 -5.24 -5.44 -13.71
C PHE A 53 -6.51 -4.93 -14.40
N ASP A 54 -7.58 -5.73 -14.39
CA ASP A 54 -8.88 -5.37 -14.96
C ASP A 54 -9.42 -4.08 -14.40
N LYS A 55 -9.34 -3.93 -13.07
CA LYS A 55 -9.80 -2.73 -12.38
C LYS A 55 -9.08 -1.48 -12.92
N TYR A 56 -7.75 -1.47 -12.91
CA TYR A 56 -6.98 -0.29 -13.36
C TYR A 56 -7.08 -0.07 -14.86
N PHE A 57 -7.10 -1.13 -15.68
CA PHE A 57 -7.25 -0.99 -17.12
C PHE A 57 -8.66 -0.50 -17.51
N LYS A 58 -9.71 -0.90 -16.78
CA LYS A 58 -11.07 -0.35 -16.97
C LYS A 58 -11.12 1.14 -16.67
N MET A 59 -10.36 1.64 -15.68
CA MET A 59 -10.25 3.08 -15.42
C MET A 59 -9.63 3.81 -16.63
N VAL A 60 -8.61 3.24 -17.27
CA VAL A 60 -8.02 3.77 -18.51
C VAL A 60 -9.07 3.83 -19.63
N LEU A 61 -9.82 2.75 -19.83
CA LEU A 61 -10.85 2.68 -20.87
C LEU A 61 -11.98 3.67 -20.64
N ASN A 62 -12.42 3.84 -19.39
CA ASN A 62 -13.44 4.83 -19.04
C ASN A 62 -12.93 6.26 -19.27
N ALA A 63 -11.69 6.55 -18.86
CA ALA A 63 -11.09 7.88 -19.00
C ALA A 63 -10.86 8.31 -20.46
N LEU A 64 -10.72 7.35 -21.39
CA LEU A 64 -10.63 7.65 -22.82
C LEU A 64 -11.91 8.26 -23.42
N ASN A 65 -13.06 8.08 -22.76
CA ASN A 65 -14.35 8.62 -23.19
C ASN A 65 -14.71 9.94 -22.50
N LEU A 66 -13.83 10.46 -21.64
CA LEU A 66 -14.05 11.72 -20.92
C LEU A 66 -13.68 12.94 -21.77
N THR A 67 -14.16 14.11 -21.35
CA THR A 67 -13.91 15.39 -22.01
C THR A 67 -12.89 16.23 -21.24
N SER A 68 -12.50 17.39 -21.80
CA SER A 68 -11.62 18.34 -21.12
C SER A 68 -12.15 18.81 -19.76
N HIS A 69 -13.47 18.80 -19.54
CA HIS A 69 -14.06 19.16 -18.25
C HIS A 69 -13.75 18.16 -17.11
N ASP A 70 -13.35 16.93 -17.43
CA ASP A 70 -12.99 15.89 -16.46
C ASP A 70 -11.46 15.68 -16.39
N VAL A 71 -10.66 16.75 -16.62
CA VAL A 71 -9.20 16.63 -16.75
C VAL A 71 -8.55 15.91 -15.57
N ASP A 72 -9.03 16.15 -14.35
CA ASP A 72 -8.52 15.51 -13.14
C ASP A 72 -8.70 13.99 -13.19
N ARG A 73 -9.86 13.50 -13.62
CA ARG A 73 -10.14 12.06 -13.75
C ARG A 73 -9.30 11.42 -14.85
N ILE A 74 -9.01 12.15 -15.92
CA ILE A 74 -8.13 11.69 -17.01
C ILE A 74 -6.70 11.56 -16.49
N ILE A 75 -6.22 12.54 -15.71
CA ILE A 75 -4.90 12.52 -15.08
C ILE A 75 -4.81 11.37 -14.08
N ASP A 76 -5.79 11.23 -13.19
CA ASP A 76 -5.83 10.19 -12.16
C ASP A 76 -5.77 8.80 -12.79
N ALA A 77 -6.60 8.52 -13.80
CA ALA A 77 -6.59 7.23 -14.49
C ALA A 77 -5.22 6.91 -15.12
N TYR A 78 -4.53 7.91 -15.66
CA TYR A 78 -3.18 7.74 -16.21
C TYR A 78 -2.15 7.44 -15.12
N VAL A 79 -2.15 8.25 -14.06
CA VAL A 79 -1.20 8.15 -12.95
C VAL A 79 -1.39 6.82 -12.20
N ASP A 80 -2.62 6.47 -11.85
CA ASP A 80 -2.96 5.25 -11.14
C ASP A 80 -2.53 4.02 -11.92
N PHE A 81 -2.86 3.94 -13.22
CA PHE A 81 -2.43 2.82 -14.05
C PHE A 81 -0.91 2.74 -14.15
N LYS A 82 -0.21 3.86 -14.35
CA LYS A 82 1.26 3.86 -14.46
C LYS A 82 1.93 3.40 -13.17
N ILE A 83 1.43 3.81 -12.01
CA ILE A 83 1.95 3.40 -10.70
C ILE A 83 1.69 1.90 -10.50
N TYR A 84 0.44 1.47 -10.64
CA TYR A 84 0.03 0.08 -10.52
C TYR A 84 0.88 -0.83 -11.42
N ASN A 85 0.95 -0.49 -12.71
CA ASN A 85 1.58 -1.34 -13.72
C ASN A 85 3.10 -1.39 -13.56
N LYS A 86 3.75 -0.29 -13.13
CA LYS A 86 5.16 -0.32 -12.75
C LYS A 86 5.39 -1.31 -11.61
N PHE A 87 4.58 -1.24 -10.56
CA PHE A 87 4.73 -2.12 -9.41
C PHE A 87 4.50 -3.59 -9.78
N ARG A 88 3.48 -3.86 -10.60
CA ARG A 88 3.22 -5.19 -11.15
C ARG A 88 4.45 -5.76 -11.87
N LEU A 89 5.03 -5.00 -12.79
CA LEU A 89 6.20 -5.44 -13.56
C LEU A 89 7.44 -5.64 -12.67
N ASP A 90 7.67 -4.75 -11.70
CA ASP A 90 8.78 -4.88 -10.76
C ASP A 90 8.63 -6.17 -9.91
N LEU A 91 7.42 -6.49 -9.45
CA LEU A 91 7.13 -7.72 -8.73
C LEU A 91 7.24 -8.97 -9.62
N GLU A 92 6.75 -8.92 -10.85
CA GLU A 92 6.88 -10.04 -11.80
C GLU A 92 8.36 -10.40 -12.02
N LYS A 93 9.24 -9.40 -12.13
CA LYS A 93 10.68 -9.62 -12.21
C LYS A 93 11.23 -10.29 -10.95
N MET A 94 10.80 -9.86 -9.76
CA MET A 94 11.23 -10.49 -8.50
C MET A 94 10.73 -11.94 -8.39
N VAL A 95 9.50 -12.23 -8.84
CA VAL A 95 8.97 -13.60 -8.93
C VAL A 95 9.84 -14.44 -9.86
N GLU A 96 10.21 -13.92 -11.04
CA GLU A 96 11.11 -14.63 -11.96
C GLU A 96 12.48 -14.93 -11.34
N ASP A 97 13.08 -13.95 -10.67
CA ASP A 97 14.38 -14.12 -10.04
C ASP A 97 14.32 -15.12 -8.87
N ARG A 98 13.26 -15.06 -8.06
CA ARG A 98 13.05 -16.04 -6.99
C ARG A 98 12.80 -17.45 -7.54
N LEU A 99 12.03 -17.58 -8.62
CA LEU A 99 11.84 -18.87 -9.30
C LEU A 99 13.15 -19.47 -9.78
N LYS A 100 14.08 -18.67 -10.32
CA LYS A 100 15.41 -19.16 -10.71
C LYS A 100 16.16 -19.75 -9.52
N VAL A 101 16.13 -19.09 -8.37
CA VAL A 101 16.74 -19.58 -7.13
C VAL A 101 16.09 -20.88 -6.69
N VAL A 102 14.76 -20.91 -6.55
CA VAL A 102 14.01 -22.11 -6.13
C VAL A 102 14.27 -23.29 -7.07
N ASN A 103 14.27 -23.06 -8.39
CA ASN A 103 14.54 -24.09 -9.39
C ASN A 103 15.96 -24.64 -9.30
N ARG A 104 16.96 -23.81 -8.92
CA ARG A 104 18.33 -24.27 -8.67
C ARG A 104 18.38 -25.09 -7.38
N THR A 105 17.75 -24.60 -6.31
CA THR A 105 17.71 -25.27 -5.01
C THR A 105 17.08 -26.66 -5.10
N LEU A 106 15.95 -26.80 -5.82
CA LEU A 106 15.27 -28.09 -5.99
C LEU A 106 16.09 -29.17 -6.71
N LYS A 107 17.12 -28.77 -7.47
CA LYS A 107 18.04 -29.70 -8.16
C LYS A 107 19.08 -30.33 -7.22
N ILE A 108 19.24 -29.81 -6.00
CA ILE A 108 20.18 -30.37 -5.02
C ILE A 108 19.68 -31.76 -4.61
N GLN A 109 20.54 -32.77 -4.73
CA GLN A 109 20.20 -34.17 -4.44
C GLN A 109 20.02 -34.41 -2.93
N ILE A 110 20.89 -33.81 -2.11
CA ILE A 110 20.88 -33.97 -0.65
C ILE A 110 20.10 -32.80 -0.04
N MET A 111 18.79 -33.00 0.14
CA MET A 111 17.88 -32.01 0.73
C MET A 111 16.92 -32.73 1.67
N LEU A 112 16.68 -32.16 2.85
CA LEU A 112 15.68 -32.67 3.79
C LEU A 112 14.30 -32.73 3.11
N PRO A 113 13.51 -33.81 3.30
CA PRO A 113 12.19 -33.96 2.67
C PRO A 113 11.25 -32.77 2.90
N GLU A 114 11.28 -32.20 4.11
CA GLU A 114 10.48 -31.02 4.48
C GLU A 114 10.85 -29.78 3.67
N CYS A 115 12.15 -29.55 3.44
CA CYS A 115 12.61 -28.44 2.60
C CYS A 115 12.33 -28.68 1.12
N ARG A 116 12.39 -29.93 0.65
CA ARG A 116 11.99 -30.27 -0.73
C ARG A 116 10.51 -29.97 -0.94
N ALA A 117 9.65 -30.37 0.00
CA ALA A 117 8.23 -30.04 -0.02
C ALA A 117 7.99 -28.53 0.02
N PHE A 118 8.70 -27.80 0.88
CA PHE A 118 8.63 -26.35 0.98
C PHE A 118 8.99 -25.66 -0.34
N TYR A 119 10.17 -25.94 -0.90
CA TYR A 119 10.61 -25.31 -2.16
C TYR A 119 9.72 -25.70 -3.35
N THR A 120 9.16 -26.91 -3.37
CA THR A 120 8.19 -27.35 -4.40
C THR A 120 6.90 -26.54 -4.29
N LYS A 121 6.40 -26.34 -3.06
CA LYS A 121 5.24 -25.49 -2.81
C LYS A 121 5.50 -24.04 -3.20
N MET A 122 6.66 -23.50 -2.83
CA MET A 122 7.08 -22.13 -3.17
C MET A 122 7.15 -21.94 -4.69
N GLN A 123 7.74 -22.90 -5.43
CA GLN A 123 7.81 -22.87 -6.89
C GLN A 123 6.40 -22.73 -7.50
N TRP A 124 5.46 -23.56 -7.05
CA TRP A 124 4.08 -23.49 -7.52
C TRP A 124 3.39 -22.17 -7.16
N GLN A 125 3.58 -21.68 -5.93
CA GLN A 125 3.02 -20.40 -5.49
C GLN A 125 3.54 -19.22 -6.32
N LEU A 126 4.85 -19.17 -6.58
CA LEU A 126 5.48 -18.17 -7.42
C LEU A 126 4.95 -18.21 -8.85
N MET A 127 4.89 -19.39 -9.48
CA MET A 127 4.32 -19.54 -10.83
C MET A 127 2.87 -19.08 -10.91
N LYS A 128 2.06 -19.41 -9.91
CA LYS A 128 0.65 -18.99 -9.84
C LYS A 128 0.51 -17.48 -9.61
N SER A 129 1.46 -16.86 -8.91
CA SER A 129 1.35 -15.45 -8.51
C SER A 129 1.38 -14.45 -9.68
N PHE A 130 1.94 -14.83 -10.85
CA PHE A 130 1.98 -13.96 -12.04
C PHE A 130 0.62 -13.40 -12.41
N ILE A 131 -0.42 -14.23 -12.38
CA ILE A 131 -1.80 -13.82 -12.73
C ILE A 131 -2.60 -13.24 -11.56
N GLN A 132 -2.01 -13.13 -10.36
CA GLN A 132 -2.68 -12.64 -9.16
C GLN A 132 -2.39 -11.15 -8.89
N SER A 133 -3.02 -10.57 -7.86
CA SER A 133 -2.75 -9.18 -7.46
C SER A 133 -1.29 -8.96 -7.04
N ASN A 134 -0.85 -7.71 -7.02
CA ASN A 134 0.48 -7.31 -6.55
C ASN A 134 0.74 -7.73 -5.10
N VAL A 135 -0.30 -7.75 -4.26
CA VAL A 135 -0.20 -8.26 -2.88
C VAL A 135 0.11 -9.75 -2.86
N MET A 136 -0.56 -10.54 -3.70
CA MET A 136 -0.34 -12.00 -3.79
C MET A 136 1.03 -12.32 -4.38
N LYS A 137 1.53 -11.51 -5.32
CA LYS A 137 2.92 -11.60 -5.81
C LYS A 137 3.92 -11.37 -4.69
N MET A 138 3.73 -10.32 -3.88
CA MET A 138 4.60 -10.07 -2.72
C MET A 138 4.57 -11.23 -1.72
N GLU A 139 3.39 -11.74 -1.39
CA GLU A 139 3.26 -12.89 -0.48
C GLU A 139 4.04 -14.11 -0.99
N ALA A 140 3.95 -14.40 -2.28
CA ALA A 140 4.69 -15.49 -2.90
C ALA A 140 6.22 -15.27 -2.89
N ILE A 141 6.70 -14.03 -3.13
CA ILE A 141 8.13 -13.68 -3.11
C ILE A 141 8.72 -13.86 -1.69
N TYR A 142 8.02 -13.38 -0.67
CA TYR A 142 8.52 -13.29 0.70
C TYR A 142 8.06 -14.45 1.59
N THR A 143 7.59 -15.55 1.02
CA THR A 143 7.34 -16.77 1.79
C THR A 143 8.69 -17.33 2.26
N ILE A 144 8.88 -17.45 3.57
CA ILE A 144 10.12 -17.92 4.21
C ILE A 144 9.79 -19.16 5.07
N ASN A 145 10.75 -20.07 5.20
CA ASN A 145 10.75 -21.12 6.21
C ASN A 145 12.11 -21.10 6.91
N GLU A 146 12.10 -20.78 8.20
CA GLU A 146 13.31 -20.63 9.04
C GLU A 146 14.15 -21.92 9.09
N ASN A 147 13.52 -23.09 8.94
CA ASN A 147 14.21 -24.39 8.93
C ASN A 147 14.79 -24.76 7.56
N CYS A 148 14.45 -23.99 6.53
CA CYS A 148 14.91 -24.17 5.16
C CYS A 148 15.61 -22.90 4.71
N GLU A 149 16.58 -22.47 5.51
CA GLU A 149 17.40 -21.27 5.30
C GLU A 149 17.90 -21.19 3.85
N GLU A 150 17.93 -19.96 3.32
CA GLU A 150 18.30 -19.68 1.95
C GLU A 150 19.73 -20.15 1.67
N LEU A 151 19.87 -21.18 0.85
CA LEU A 151 21.14 -21.55 0.19
C LEU A 151 21.64 -20.46 -0.80
N GLU A 152 21.26 -19.19 -0.60
CA GLU A 152 21.74 -18.04 -1.36
C GLU A 152 23.28 -17.84 -1.22
N ASN A 153 23.93 -18.54 -0.28
CA ASN A 153 25.37 -18.50 -0.08
C ASN A 153 26.19 -19.67 -0.70
N ILE A 154 25.60 -20.56 -1.52
CA ILE A 154 26.40 -21.56 -2.26
C ILE A 154 26.67 -21.08 -3.70
N THR A 155 27.83 -20.45 -3.81
CA THR A 155 28.63 -19.93 -4.93
C THR A 155 28.46 -20.51 -6.33
N LEU A 156 28.66 -19.64 -7.34
CA LEU A 156 29.35 -19.90 -8.62
C LEU A 156 29.84 -18.55 -9.22
N PRO A 157 30.94 -18.50 -10.01
CA PRO A 157 32.33 -18.32 -9.61
C PRO A 157 32.90 -16.89 -9.84
N THR A 158 33.90 -16.59 -9.01
CA THR A 158 35.12 -15.78 -9.19
C THR A 158 35.22 -14.84 -10.41
N GLU A 159 34.92 -13.56 -10.19
CA GLU A 159 35.84 -12.46 -10.55
C GLU A 159 35.51 -11.27 -9.64
N ALA A 160 36.49 -10.87 -8.84
CA ALA A 160 36.32 -9.86 -7.80
C ALA A 160 36.35 -8.43 -8.38
N PRO A 161 35.33 -7.59 -8.14
CA PRO A 161 35.55 -6.16 -7.99
C PRO A 161 35.98 -5.92 -6.54
N LYS A 162 37.23 -5.51 -6.38
CA LYS A 162 37.84 -5.08 -5.13
C LYS A 162 36.87 -4.19 -4.32
N ILE A 163 36.50 -4.66 -3.13
CA ILE A 163 35.83 -3.85 -2.12
C ILE A 163 36.87 -2.90 -1.53
N THR A 164 36.83 -1.65 -1.95
CA THR A 164 37.24 -0.53 -1.11
C THR A 164 36.22 0.58 -1.28
N LYS A 165 35.18 0.57 -0.44
CA LYS A 165 34.53 1.81 0.03
C LYS A 165 33.73 1.54 1.32
N PRO A 166 33.85 2.43 2.32
CA PRO A 166 33.14 2.28 3.59
C PRO A 166 31.63 2.41 3.38
N ILE A 167 30.87 1.56 4.07
CA ILE A 167 29.40 1.55 4.10
C ILE A 167 28.92 2.94 4.52
N LYS A 168 28.23 3.63 3.60
CA LYS A 168 27.71 4.98 3.82
C LYS A 168 26.44 4.89 4.67
N LYS A 169 26.24 5.85 5.58
CA LYS A 169 25.00 6.07 6.38
C LYS A 169 23.68 6.01 5.59
N SER A 170 23.71 6.05 4.25
CA SER A 170 22.55 5.99 3.37
C SER A 170 21.92 4.60 3.20
N GLU A 171 22.56 3.52 3.67
CA GLU A 171 21.94 2.19 3.65
C GLU A 171 21.03 1.92 4.85
N VAL A 172 21.21 2.66 5.95
CA VAL A 172 20.51 2.41 7.23
C VAL A 172 19.01 2.69 7.11
N PHE A 173 18.60 3.85 6.60
CA PHE A 173 17.18 4.21 6.53
C PHE A 173 16.39 3.35 5.55
N ALA A 174 17.02 2.93 4.45
CA ALA A 174 16.39 2.01 3.50
C ALA A 174 16.12 0.64 4.13
N THR A 175 17.06 0.14 4.95
CA THR A 175 16.91 -1.11 5.70
C THR A 175 15.83 -0.99 6.77
N GLU A 176 15.82 0.10 7.55
CA GLU A 176 14.79 0.32 8.58
C GLU A 176 13.37 0.41 8.01
N LEU A 177 13.18 1.09 6.87
CA LEU A 177 11.88 1.13 6.21
C LEU A 177 11.44 -0.26 5.73
N ARG A 178 12.36 -1.11 5.27
CA ARG A 178 12.04 -2.51 4.93
C ARG A 178 11.67 -3.31 6.17
N ASN A 179 12.35 -3.11 7.30
CA ASN A 179 12.01 -3.74 8.58
C ASN A 179 10.60 -3.37 9.04
N VAL A 180 10.19 -2.10 8.86
CA VAL A 180 8.82 -1.66 9.12
C VAL A 180 7.81 -2.43 8.25
N LEU A 181 8.07 -2.53 6.94
CA LEU A 181 7.19 -3.28 6.02
C LEU A 181 7.13 -4.76 6.37
N PHE A 182 8.24 -5.34 6.85
CA PHE A 182 8.30 -6.71 7.31
C PHE A 182 7.50 -6.92 8.59
N LYS A 183 7.71 -6.08 9.61
CA LYS A 183 6.97 -6.09 10.89
C LYS A 183 5.45 -6.06 10.67
N TYR A 184 5.01 -5.31 9.66
CA TYR A 184 3.59 -5.13 9.33
C TYR A 184 3.16 -5.83 8.05
N ASN A 185 3.79 -6.97 7.72
CA ASN A 185 3.32 -7.86 6.67
C ASN A 185 1.88 -8.36 6.94
N LEU A 186 1.52 -8.42 8.22
CA LEU A 186 0.17 -8.60 8.73
C LEU A 186 -0.23 -7.34 9.50
N ARG A 187 -1.46 -6.89 9.30
CA ARG A 187 -2.01 -5.78 10.08
C ARG A 187 -2.05 -6.17 11.57
N PRO A 188 -1.81 -5.21 12.49
CA PRO A 188 -1.88 -5.48 13.94
C PRO A 188 -3.23 -6.03 14.42
N TRP A 189 -4.30 -5.89 13.61
CA TRP A 189 -5.64 -6.36 13.94
C TRP A 189 -6.24 -7.31 12.88
N GLY A 190 -5.38 -8.01 12.13
CA GLY A 190 -5.81 -9.00 11.14
C GLY A 190 -6.59 -8.40 9.96
N LYS A 191 -7.75 -8.98 9.61
CA LYS A 191 -8.46 -8.65 8.36
C LYS A 191 -9.22 -7.33 8.35
N LYS A 192 -9.36 -6.66 9.51
CA LYS A 192 -10.11 -5.40 9.58
C LYS A 192 -9.37 -4.28 8.83
N GLN A 193 -10.14 -3.42 8.16
CA GLN A 193 -9.59 -2.25 7.48
C GLN A 193 -9.32 -1.14 8.49
N TYR A 194 -8.17 -0.49 8.36
CA TYR A 194 -7.82 0.69 9.12
C TYR A 194 -7.15 1.70 8.19
N PRO A 195 -7.95 2.57 7.53
CA PRO A 195 -7.49 3.42 6.44
C PRO A 195 -6.29 4.30 6.79
N GLU A 196 -6.26 4.88 7.99
CA GLU A 196 -5.13 5.71 8.44
C GLU A 196 -3.84 4.89 8.56
N PHE A 197 -3.89 3.68 9.13
CA PHE A 197 -2.72 2.81 9.22
C PHE A 197 -2.24 2.36 7.84
N ASP A 198 -3.17 1.97 6.96
CA ASP A 198 -2.86 1.60 5.59
C ASP A 198 -2.19 2.77 4.83
N GLU A 199 -2.66 4.01 5.06
CA GLU A 199 -2.04 5.23 4.50
C GLU A 199 -0.62 5.48 5.03
N GLN A 200 -0.35 5.21 6.31
CA GLN A 200 0.99 5.37 6.88
C GLN A 200 1.97 4.30 6.37
N ILE A 201 1.52 3.05 6.24
CA ILE A 201 2.30 1.98 5.60
C ILE A 201 2.58 2.32 4.13
N TRP A 202 1.60 2.90 3.43
CA TRP A 202 1.79 3.37 2.06
C TRP A 202 2.86 4.46 1.94
N LYS A 203 2.92 5.40 2.89
CA LYS A 203 3.96 6.45 2.94
C LYS A 203 5.35 5.87 3.18
N VAL A 204 5.48 4.89 4.08
CA VAL A 204 6.74 4.13 4.30
C VAL A 204 7.17 3.43 3.02
N PHE A 205 6.23 2.72 2.38
CA PHE A 205 6.46 2.01 1.13
C PHE A 205 6.93 2.94 0.00
N MET A 206 6.24 4.08 -0.18
CA MET A 206 6.60 5.09 -1.19
C MET A 206 8.00 5.66 -0.96
N ALA A 207 8.38 5.88 0.30
CA ALA A 207 9.71 6.37 0.65
C ALA A 207 10.81 5.32 0.40
N THR A 208 10.54 4.04 0.63
CA THR A 208 11.47 2.93 0.30
C THR A 208 11.78 2.88 -1.20
N LEU A 209 10.76 3.10 -2.04
CA LEU A 209 10.87 2.96 -3.50
C LEU A 209 11.46 4.19 -4.21
N LYS A 210 11.03 5.40 -3.83
CA LYS A 210 11.31 6.63 -4.59
C LYS A 210 11.93 7.73 -3.74
N GLY A 211 12.07 7.53 -2.44
CA GLY A 211 12.60 8.53 -1.52
C GLY A 211 14.11 8.71 -1.70
N ASN A 212 14.55 9.96 -1.81
CA ASN A 212 15.93 10.29 -1.46
C ASN A 212 16.15 10.08 0.05
N GLU A 213 17.41 10.14 0.51
CA GLU A 213 17.74 9.90 1.92
C GLU A 213 16.97 10.78 2.91
N GLY A 214 16.76 12.06 2.57
CA GLY A 214 15.97 12.98 3.39
C GLY A 214 14.51 12.55 3.48
N GLN A 215 13.93 12.08 2.38
CA GLN A 215 12.55 11.57 2.31
C GLN A 215 12.40 10.23 3.04
N LYS A 216 13.38 9.33 2.93
CA LYS A 216 13.41 8.06 3.66
C LYS A 216 13.46 8.27 5.17
N ARG A 217 14.39 9.12 5.62
CA ARG A 217 14.50 9.51 7.04
C ARG A 217 13.21 10.18 7.54
N LEU A 218 12.64 11.10 6.77
CA LEU A 218 11.40 11.79 7.15
C LEU A 218 10.23 10.81 7.26
N ALA A 219 10.08 9.89 6.30
CA ALA A 219 9.04 8.88 6.31
C ALA A 219 9.20 7.91 7.48
N LEU A 220 10.43 7.45 7.74
CA LEU A 220 10.72 6.59 8.88
C LEU A 220 10.36 7.27 10.20
N ASN A 221 10.84 8.50 10.42
CA ASN A 221 10.58 9.24 11.65
C ASN A 221 9.07 9.53 11.85
N LYS A 222 8.37 9.91 10.76
CA LYS A 222 6.92 10.12 10.81
C LYS A 222 6.19 8.83 11.16
N PHE A 223 6.58 7.71 10.54
CA PHE A 223 5.98 6.42 10.81
C PHE A 223 6.24 5.96 12.24
N LEU A 224 7.49 5.98 12.72
CA LEU A 224 7.83 5.55 14.07
C LEU A 224 7.04 6.34 15.13
N LYS A 225 6.93 7.66 14.96
CA LYS A 225 6.11 8.50 15.84
C LYS A 225 4.63 8.12 15.79
N TYR A 226 4.08 7.97 14.58
CA TYR A 226 2.70 7.50 14.40
C TYR A 226 2.48 6.13 15.05
N ASP A 227 3.43 5.21 14.90
CA ASP A 227 3.37 3.84 15.39
C ASP A 227 3.35 3.79 16.92
N GLU A 228 4.19 4.61 17.55
CA GLU A 228 4.24 4.82 19.00
C GLU A 228 2.92 5.40 19.53
N ASP A 229 2.42 6.48 18.91
CA ASP A 229 1.16 7.11 19.31
C ASP A 229 -0.02 6.15 19.15
N ARG A 230 -0.08 5.43 18.01
CA ARG A 230 -1.07 4.40 17.72
C ARG A 230 -1.09 3.34 18.81
N GLU A 231 0.07 2.80 19.18
CA GLU A 231 0.19 1.76 20.22
C GLU A 231 -0.27 2.27 21.59
N LYS A 232 0.12 3.50 21.94
CA LYS A 232 -0.29 4.15 23.19
C LYS A 232 -1.81 4.28 23.27
N PHE A 233 -2.47 4.71 22.19
CA PHE A 233 -3.91 4.84 22.15
C PHE A 233 -4.63 3.49 22.18
N ASP A 234 -4.12 2.47 21.47
CA ASP A 234 -4.70 1.13 21.49
C ASP A 234 -4.64 0.51 22.88
N LYS A 235 -3.51 0.67 23.57
CA LYS A 235 -3.32 0.21 24.95
C LYS A 235 -4.29 0.93 25.89
N ALA A 236 -4.46 2.24 25.75
CA ALA A 236 -5.39 3.01 26.57
C ALA A 236 -6.86 2.58 26.34
N LEU A 237 -7.25 2.35 25.09
CA LEU A 237 -8.59 1.87 24.74
C LEU A 237 -8.83 0.48 25.32
N SER A 238 -7.86 -0.44 25.16
CA SER A 238 -7.93 -1.80 25.71
C SER A 238 -8.08 -1.81 27.24
N VAL A 239 -7.28 -1.00 27.95
CA VAL A 239 -7.38 -0.84 29.41
C VAL A 239 -8.76 -0.31 29.81
N LYS A 240 -9.29 0.68 29.08
CA LYS A 240 -10.59 1.27 29.37
C LYS A 240 -11.72 0.28 29.16
N ILE A 241 -11.72 -0.45 28.04
CA ILE A 241 -12.64 -1.55 27.75
C ILE A 241 -12.57 -2.59 28.87
N GLY A 242 -11.37 -2.99 29.29
CA GLY A 242 -11.17 -3.95 30.38
C GLY A 242 -11.75 -3.47 31.72
N LYS A 243 -11.57 -2.19 32.08
CA LYS A 243 -12.17 -1.59 33.29
C LYS A 243 -13.70 -1.66 33.26
N ILE A 244 -14.31 -1.36 32.11
CA ILE A 244 -15.77 -1.39 31.95
C ILE A 244 -16.30 -2.82 32.00
N LYS A 245 -15.63 -3.76 31.31
CA LYS A 245 -15.99 -5.19 31.37
C LYS A 245 -15.96 -5.74 32.80
N ARG A 246 -14.96 -5.35 33.60
CA ARG A 246 -14.92 -5.72 35.03
C ARG A 246 -16.10 -5.15 35.81
N LYS A 247 -16.45 -3.88 35.61
CA LYS A 247 -17.64 -3.28 36.24
C LYS A 247 -18.91 -4.04 35.89
N LEU A 248 -19.10 -4.41 34.62
CA LEU A 248 -20.24 -5.21 34.16
C LEU A 248 -20.36 -6.56 34.90
N ASN A 249 -19.24 -7.16 35.26
CA ASN A 249 -19.20 -8.45 35.96
C ASN A 249 -19.45 -8.35 37.46
N THR A 250 -19.24 -7.18 38.09
CA THR A 250 -19.43 -6.98 39.55
C THR A 250 -20.87 -6.62 39.93
N GLY A 251 -21.83 -6.73 39.01
CA GLY A 251 -23.25 -6.43 39.26
C GLY A 251 -23.57 -4.95 39.01
N VAL A 252 -23.98 -4.64 37.78
CA VAL A 252 -24.48 -3.32 37.38
C VAL A 252 -25.99 -3.38 37.24
N ASN A 253 -26.69 -2.32 37.68
CA ASN A 253 -28.12 -2.14 37.45
C ASN A 253 -28.46 -2.36 35.95
N THR A 254 -29.54 -3.08 35.67
CA THR A 254 -30.03 -3.42 34.33
C THR A 254 -30.10 -2.20 33.40
N ALA A 255 -30.52 -1.04 33.92
CA ALA A 255 -30.60 0.21 33.15
C ALA A 255 -29.23 0.73 32.67
N CYS A 256 -28.16 0.52 33.46
CA CYS A 256 -26.82 0.95 33.10
C CYS A 256 -26.06 -0.10 32.27
N ARG A 257 -26.49 -1.37 32.30
CA ARG A 257 -25.83 -2.47 31.59
C ARG A 257 -25.80 -2.23 30.08
N GLU A 258 -26.90 -1.76 29.50
CA GLU A 258 -27.00 -1.46 28.07
C GLU A 258 -26.06 -0.31 27.66
N GLU A 259 -26.02 0.77 28.44
CA GLU A 259 -25.09 1.89 28.21
C GLU A 259 -23.63 1.44 28.23
N TYR A 260 -23.25 0.59 29.19
CA TYR A 260 -21.90 0.06 29.30
C TYR A 260 -21.53 -0.88 28.12
N ILE A 261 -22.47 -1.69 27.64
CA ILE A 261 -22.27 -2.56 26.46
C ILE A 261 -22.08 -1.72 25.20
N GLU A 262 -22.95 -0.74 24.97
CA GLU A 262 -22.85 0.15 23.81
C GLU A 262 -21.57 1.00 23.87
N PHE A 263 -21.15 1.42 25.07
CA PHE A 263 -19.89 2.12 25.25
C PHE A 263 -18.67 1.23 24.95
N ILE A 264 -18.68 -0.05 25.35
CA ILE A 264 -17.63 -1.01 24.95
C ILE A 264 -17.57 -1.18 23.43
N LYS A 265 -18.72 -1.30 22.77
CA LYS A 265 -18.81 -1.44 21.31
C LYS A 265 -18.20 -0.23 20.61
N ASN A 266 -18.55 0.97 21.06
CA ASN A 266 -18.00 2.23 20.55
C ASN A 266 -16.48 2.33 20.76
N LEU A 267 -15.97 1.98 21.94
CA LEU A 267 -14.53 1.95 22.21
C LEU A 267 -13.80 0.91 21.35
N THR A 268 -14.43 -0.24 21.08
CA THR A 268 -13.88 -1.30 20.23
C THR A 268 -13.83 -0.86 18.77
N GLN A 269 -14.84 -0.14 18.29
CA GLN A 269 -14.84 0.45 16.95
C GLN A 269 -13.79 1.56 16.82
N ALA A 270 -13.59 2.35 17.87
CA ALA A 270 -12.58 3.41 17.91
C ALA A 270 -11.14 2.90 17.70
N MET A 271 -10.85 1.64 18.00
CA MET A 271 -9.52 1.04 17.76
C MET A 271 -9.10 1.07 16.27
N PHE A 272 -10.07 1.18 15.36
CA PHE A 272 -9.87 1.22 13.90
C PHE A 272 -10.09 2.61 13.29
N GLN A 273 -10.23 3.63 14.13
CA GLN A 273 -10.42 5.03 13.72
C GLN A 273 -9.11 5.82 13.83
N THR A 274 -9.11 7.07 13.36
CA THR A 274 -7.90 7.91 13.37
C THR A 274 -7.34 8.14 14.78
N LEU A 275 -6.07 8.53 14.92
CA LEU A 275 -5.51 8.87 16.24
C LEU A 275 -6.33 9.97 16.97
N SER A 276 -6.81 10.95 16.22
CA SER A 276 -7.70 12.01 16.73
C SER A 276 -8.99 11.42 17.29
N GLU A 277 -9.61 10.50 16.55
CA GLU A 277 -10.82 9.81 16.98
C GLU A 277 -10.59 8.92 18.20
N LYS A 278 -9.47 8.16 18.24
CA LYS A 278 -9.08 7.37 19.42
C LYS A 278 -8.99 8.25 20.67
N ASN A 279 -8.35 9.41 20.56
CA ASN A 279 -8.26 10.37 21.66
C ASN A 279 -9.65 10.90 22.09
N ARG A 280 -10.52 11.21 21.12
CA ARG A 280 -11.90 11.65 21.39
C ARG A 280 -12.70 10.60 22.18
N PHE A 281 -12.61 9.32 21.80
CA PHE A 281 -13.28 8.24 22.52
C PHE A 281 -12.68 7.95 23.90
N LEU A 282 -11.38 8.17 24.07
CA LEU A 282 -10.71 8.08 25.37
C LEU A 282 -11.13 9.20 26.33
N ALA A 283 -11.49 10.37 25.82
CA ALA A 283 -12.00 11.48 26.63
C ALA A 283 -13.47 11.27 27.08
N LYS A 284 -14.27 10.50 26.34
CA LYS A 284 -15.67 10.21 26.70
C LYS A 284 -15.75 9.35 27.96
N ASN A 285 -16.74 9.56 28.81
CA ASN A 285 -17.04 8.64 29.92
C ASN A 285 -18.48 8.15 29.80
N VAL A 286 -18.79 7.01 30.43
CA VAL A 286 -20.18 6.59 30.62
C VAL A 286 -20.88 7.67 31.46
N SER A 287 -22.15 7.94 31.12
CA SER A 287 -22.97 8.97 31.78
C SER A 287 -22.88 8.86 33.30
N ARG A 288 -22.75 9.97 34.04
CA ARG A 288 -22.72 9.99 35.53
C ARG A 288 -24.00 9.45 36.19
N LYS A 289 -25.06 9.23 35.42
CA LYS A 289 -26.28 8.52 35.87
C LYS A 289 -26.08 7.00 35.95
N CYS A 290 -24.90 6.55 35.54
CA CYS A 290 -24.28 5.23 35.61
C CYS A 290 -22.78 5.40 35.99
#